data_AF-A0A919J767-F1
#
_entry.id   AF-A0A919J767-F1
#
_cell.length_a   1.000
_cell.length_b   1.000
_cell.length_c   1.000
_cell.angle_alpha   90.00
_cell.angle_beta   90.00
_cell.angle_gamma   90.00
#
_symmetry.space_group_name_H-M   'P 1'
#
loop_
_entity.id
_entity.type
_entity.pdbx_description
1 polymer ?
#
loop_
_entity_poly.entity_id
_entity_poly.type
_entity_poly.pdbx_seq_one_letter_code
_entity_poly.pdbx_strand_id
1 'polypeptide(L)' 'MVPFAAAGLAAFALAGLIVWLANGPDSWLDTCTAGFLVGIPGLITMLIHDRNRKRRRSITHAEFREL' A
#
# COMPACT_ATOMS: atom_id res chain seq x y z
N MET A 1 -6.52 -6.81 -1.79
CA MET A 1 -5.20 -6.82 -2.49
C MET A 1 -4.27 -5.75 -1.96
N VAL A 2 -4.83 -4.72 -1.29
CA VAL A 2 -4.14 -3.77 -0.41
C VAL A 2 -3.03 -4.36 0.47
N PRO A 3 -3.15 -5.55 1.11
CA PRO A 3 -2.05 -6.08 1.94
C PRO A 3 -0.76 -6.33 1.16
N PHE A 4 -0.84 -6.70 -0.14
CA PHE A 4 0.36 -6.92 -0.96
C PHE A 4 1.06 -5.60 -1.31
N ALA A 5 0.28 -4.58 -1.70
CA ALA A 5 0.83 -3.25 -1.95
C ALA A 5 1.41 -2.62 -0.67
N ALA A 6 0.76 -2.81 0.47
CA ALA A 6 1.27 -2.36 1.76
C ALA A 6 2.57 -3.09 2.15
N ALA A 7 2.66 -4.41 1.90
CA ALA A 7 3.86 -5.19 2.16
C ALA A 7 5.05 -4.72 1.30
N GLY A 8 4.84 -4.43 0.01
CA GLY A 8 5.88 -3.87 -0.85
C GLY A 8 6.38 -2.49 -0.39
N LEU A 9 5.44 -1.61 -0.01
CA LEU A 9 5.78 -0.29 0.52
C LEU A 9 6.55 -0.38 1.85
N ALA A 10 6.12 -1.28 2.74
CA ALA A 10 6.77 -1.54 4.01
C ALA A 10 8.17 -2.14 3.82
N ALA A 11 8.35 -3.05 2.86
CA ALA A 11 9.66 -3.63 2.55
C ALA A 11 10.66 -2.56 2.08
N PHE A 12 10.25 -1.63 1.22
CA PHE A 12 11.11 -0.52 0.78
C PHE A 12 11.43 0.46 1.91
N ALA A 13 10.46 0.77 2.78
CA ALA A 13 10.69 1.60 3.95
C ALA A 13 11.69 0.95 4.93
N LEU A 14 11.54 -0.35 5.18
CA LEU A 14 12.45 -1.12 6.04
C LEU A 14 13.85 -1.24 5.43
N ALA A 15 13.95 -1.50 4.12
CA ALA A 15 15.23 -1.56 3.43
C ALA A 15 15.96 -0.21 3.51
N GLY A 16 15.28 0.91 3.25
CA GLY A 16 15.84 2.25 3.40
C GLY A 16 16.28 2.55 4.83
N LEU A 17 15.47 2.17 5.82
CA LEU A 17 15.82 2.33 7.23
C LEU A 17 17.07 1.53 7.62
N ILE A 18 17.20 0.29 7.13
CA ILE A 18 18.39 -0.55 7.38
C ILE A 18 19.62 0.06 6.73
N VAL A 19 19.53 0.50 5.47
CA VAL A 19 20.65 1.16 4.76
C VAL A 19 21.07 2.43 5.49
N TRP A 20 20.11 3.22 5.98
CA TRP A 20 20.39 4.45 6.73
C TRP A 20 21.08 4.15 8.07
N LEU A 21 20.59 3.17 8.84
CA LEU A 21 21.23 2.74 10.10
C LEU A 21 22.64 2.18 9.88
N ALA A 22 22.86 1.49 8.76
CA ALA A 22 24.15 0.92 8.39
C ALA A 22 25.12 1.97 7.80
N ASN A 23 24.71 3.23 7.70
CA ASN A 23 25.46 4.30 7.04
C ASN A 23 25.91 3.89 5.62
N GLY A 24 25.01 3.19 4.92
CA GLY A 24 25.25 2.64 3.60
C GLY A 24 25.25 3.72 2.51
N PRO A 25 25.61 3.36 1.26
CA PRO A 25 25.74 4.32 0.17
C PRO A 25 24.42 5.02 -0.15
N ASP A 26 24.47 6.33 -0.41
CA ASP A 26 23.29 7.16 -0.74
C ASP A 26 22.51 6.63 -1.96
N SER A 27 23.18 5.98 -2.92
CA SER A 27 22.54 5.38 -4.09
C SER A 27 21.52 4.28 -3.74
N TRP A 28 21.76 3.55 -2.65
CA TRP A 28 20.80 2.57 -2.13
C TRP A 28 19.63 3.23 -1.42
N LEU A 29 19.86 4.34 -0.72
CA LEU A 29 18.79 5.15 -0.13
C LEU A 29 17.90 5.77 -1.21
N ASP A 30 18.49 6.27 -2.29
CA ASP A 30 17.75 6.80 -3.45
C ASP A 30 16.89 5.72 -4.09
N THR A 31 17.43 4.49 -4.24
CA THR A 31 16.66 3.35 -4.77
C THR A 31 15.49 3.00 -3.85
N CYS A 32 15.71 2.98 -2.53
CA CYS A 32 14.65 2.69 -1.57
C CYS A 32 13.57 3.79 -1.57
N THR A 33 13.99 5.04 -1.65
CA THR A 33 13.10 6.22 -1.71
C THR A 33 12.29 6.22 -3.00
N ALA A 34 12.93 5.95 -4.15
CA ALA A 34 12.27 5.84 -5.44
C ALA A 34 11.24 4.70 -5.45
N GLY A 35 11.60 3.52 -4.93
CA GLY A 35 10.68 2.39 -4.80
C GLY A 35 9.49 2.70 -3.89
N PHE A 36 9.72 3.40 -2.77
CA PHE A 36 8.66 3.86 -1.88
C PHE A 36 7.74 4.87 -2.58
N LEU A 37 8.28 5.91 -3.22
CA LEU A 37 7.51 6.95 -3.92
C LEU A 37 6.67 6.38 -5.06
N VAL A 38 7.22 5.46 -5.85
CA VAL A 38 6.50 4.78 -6.94
C VAL A 38 5.46 3.78 -6.39
N GLY A 39 5.67 3.23 -5.20
CA GLY A 39 4.70 2.34 -4.55
C GLY A 39 3.45 3.05 -4.03
N ILE A 40 3.53 4.32 -3.65
CA ILE A 40 2.39 5.12 -3.14
C ILE A 40 1.20 5.14 -4.11
N PRO A 41 1.34 5.49 -5.40
CA PRO A 41 0.20 5.47 -6.33
C PRO A 41 -0.39 4.05 -6.50
N GLY A 42 0.45 3.00 -6.45
CA GLY A 42 -0.03 1.61 -6.44
C GLY A 42 -0.89 1.27 -5.21
N LEU A 43 -0.50 1.75 -4.04
CA LEU A 43 -1.29 1.60 -2.81
C LEU A 43 -2.62 2.37 -2.89
N ILE A 44 -2.58 3.62 -3.36
CA ILE A 44 -3.76 4.49 -3.51
C ILE A 44 -4.80 3.85 -4.42
N THR A 45 -4.37 3.36 -5.59
CA THR A 45 -5.28 2.71 -6.55
C THR A 45 -5.94 1.47 -5.96
N MET A 46 -5.20 0.65 -5.21
CA MET A 46 -5.77 -0.51 -4.51
C MET A 46 -6.71 -0.12 -3.37
N LEU A 47 -6.42 0.95 -2.62
CA LEU A 47 -7.29 1.44 -1.55
C LEU A 47 -8.62 1.94 -2.12
N ILE A 48 -8.59 2.69 -3.22
CA ILE A 48 -9.78 3.16 -3.93
C ILE A 48 -10.58 1.96 -4.46
N HIS A 49 -9.90 0.97 -5.04
CA HIS A 49 -10.54 -0.24 -5.53
C HIS A 49 -11.25 -1.02 -4.40
N ASP A 50 -10.60 -1.23 -3.26
CA ASP A 50 -11.20 -1.94 -2.12
C ASP A 50 -12.34 -1.12 -1.48
N ARG A 51 -12.25 0.23 -1.42
CA ARG A 51 -13.39 1.08 -0.99
C ARG A 51 -14.60 0.90 -1.91
N ASN A 52 -14.38 0.87 -3.22
CA ASN A 52 -15.45 0.69 -4.18
C ASN A 52 -16.05 -0.73 -4.12
N ARG A 53 -15.21 -1.75 -3.88
CA ARG A 53 -15.65 -3.13 -3.63
C ARG A 53 -16.48 -3.24 -2.34
N LYS A 54 -16.05 -2.61 -1.24
CA LYS A 54 -16.76 -2.59 0.04
C LYS A 54 -18.11 -1.87 -0.07
N ARG A 55 -18.16 -0.75 -0.80
CA ARG A 55 -19.41 0.00 -1.09
C ARG A 55 -20.41 -0.81 -1.91
N ARG A 56 -19.96 -1.65 -2.85
CA ARG A 56 -20.86 -2.54 -3.59
C ARG A 56 -21.43 -3.65 -2.69
N ARG A 57 -20.61 -4.25 -1.81
CA ARG A 57 -21.08 -5.26 -0.85
C ARG A 57 -22.12 -4.71 0.15
N SER A 58 -22.01 -3.46 0.57
CA SER A 58 -23.02 -2.84 1.46
C SER A 58 -24.36 -2.59 0.76
N ILE A 59 -24.37 -2.44 -0.57
CA ILE A 59 -25.61 -2.24 -1.34
C ILE A 59 -26.31 -3.59 -1.59
N THR A 60 -25.55 -4.68 -1.77
CA THR A 60 -26.11 -6.02 -2.03
C THR A 60 -26.72 -6.68 -0.77
N HIS A 61 -26.32 -6.30 0.45
CA HIS A 61 -26.90 -6.80 1.71
C HIS A 61 -28.01 -5.90 2.29
N ALA A 62 -28.64 -5.05 1.49
CA ALA A 62 -29.86 -4.34 1.88
C ALA A 62 -31.10 -5.26 2.00
N GLU A 63 -30.93 -6.58 1.93
CA GLU A 63 -32.00 -7.61 1.98
C GLU A 63 -32.51 -7.96 3.39
N PHE A 64 -32.21 -7.16 4.42
CA PHE A 64 -32.79 -7.33 5.76
C PHE A 64 -33.44 -6.05 6.29
N ARG A 65 -34.07 -5.25 5.41
CA ARG A 65 -34.84 -4.08 5.83
C ARG A 65 -36.35 -4.27 5.82
N GLU A 66 -36.85 -5.39 5.30
CA GLU A 66 -38.28 -5.68 5.19
C GLU A 66 -38.58 -7.18 5.38
N LEU A 67 -38.28 -7.75 6.55
CA LEU A 67 -38.97 -8.94 7.08
C LEU A 67 -39.00 -8.86 8.61
#